data_AF-A0A1Z8X860-F1
#
_entry.id   AF-A0A1Z8X860-F1
#
_cell.length_a   1.000
_cell.length_b   1.000
_cell.length_c   1.000
_cell.angle_alpha   90.00
_cell.angle_beta   90.00
_cell.angle_gamma   90.00
#
_symmetry.space_group_name_H-M   'P 1'
#
loop_
_entity.id
_entity.type
_entity.pdbx_description
1 polymer ?
#
loop_
_entity_poly.entity_id
_entity_poly.type
_entity_poly.pdbx_seq_one_letter_code
_entity_poly.pdbx_strand_id
1 'polypeptide(L)'
;MAFTNTPASDFVFRDHTGLLKANGSAQEQTFIENLIVESIEIYGQDIYYMPRTYVNRDTILGEVENSRFTQALQVRAYVNNVEGWEGQGELLSKFGVRIEDKTTFVFSREKFTSAVDDNAVLNVEGRPNEGDLIWFPATKHLFEIQFVEAERPFYQLGKGFVWECQCELFQYSDEAIDTGVADIDGIEAAFANAITVNFAAGGTGTFTVGEVVAGGTSNVTAEVKAWNSTDRQLQVYNRSGIFTIPETVTGQTSGAAWTSASYNTLNNVNTADSVDANFGFETADDDIIDFTEGNPFGSIGSTTDTTI
;
A
#
# COMPACT_ATOMS: atom_id res chain seq x y z
N MET A 1 -76.02 -22.58 19.93
CA MET A 1 -75.34 -21.46 19.24
C MET A 1 -74.45 -22.08 18.18
N ALA A 2 -74.78 -21.89 16.89
CA ALA A 2 -73.97 -22.40 15.80
C ALA A 2 -72.94 -21.32 15.42
N PHE A 3 -71.66 -21.64 15.50
CA PHE A 3 -70.59 -20.76 15.03
C PHE A 3 -70.48 -20.93 13.52
N THR A 4 -70.94 -19.94 12.76
CA THR A 4 -70.69 -19.85 11.32
C THR A 4 -69.38 -19.10 11.10
N ASN A 5 -68.40 -19.77 10.49
CA ASN A 5 -67.16 -19.12 10.07
C ASN A 5 -67.44 -18.32 8.79
N THR A 6 -67.06 -17.04 8.75
CA THR A 6 -67.20 -16.20 7.56
C THR A 6 -66.40 -16.83 6.42
N PRO A 7 -66.92 -16.91 5.18
CA PRO A 7 -66.15 -17.47 4.06
C PRO A 7 -64.86 -16.67 3.89
N ALA A 8 -63.78 -17.34 3.49
CA ALA A 8 -62.53 -16.69 3.15
C ALA A 8 -62.82 -15.59 2.10
N SER A 9 -62.71 -14.33 2.50
CA SER A 9 -62.72 -13.22 1.56
C SER A 9 -61.51 -13.41 0.66
N ASP A 10 -61.78 -13.55 -0.64
CA ASP A 10 -60.78 -13.65 -1.68
C ASP A 10 -59.88 -12.41 -1.58
N PHE A 11 -58.73 -12.52 -0.91
CA PHE A 11 -57.73 -11.44 -0.78
C PHE A 11 -56.98 -11.27 -2.11
N VAL A 12 -57.72 -11.23 -3.22
CA VAL A 12 -57.15 -10.84 -4.51
C VAL A 12 -56.76 -9.39 -4.34
N PHE A 13 -55.45 -9.18 -4.28
CA PHE A 13 -54.77 -7.90 -4.26
C PHE A 13 -55.20 -7.11 -5.51
N ARG A 14 -56.25 -6.28 -5.41
CA ARG A 14 -56.88 -5.60 -6.56
C ARG A 14 -56.44 -4.16 -6.74
N ASP A 15 -55.98 -3.51 -5.68
CA ASP A 15 -55.54 -2.11 -5.75
C ASP A 15 -54.04 -2.06 -6.07
N HIS A 16 -53.70 -1.62 -7.28
CA HIS A 16 -52.31 -1.45 -7.75
C HIS A 16 -51.79 -0.01 -7.59
N THR A 17 -52.61 0.88 -7.03
CA THR A 17 -52.30 2.30 -6.90
C THR A 17 -51.52 2.52 -5.60
N GLY A 18 -50.22 2.83 -5.71
CA GLY A 18 -49.36 3.05 -4.53
C GLY A 18 -48.78 1.79 -3.88
N LEU A 19 -48.86 0.63 -4.55
CA LEU A 19 -48.35 -0.66 -4.06
C LEU A 19 -46.82 -0.77 -3.93
N LEU A 20 -46.07 0.19 -4.45
CA LEU A 20 -44.62 0.23 -4.33
C LEU A 20 -44.21 1.53 -3.62
N LYS A 21 -44.28 1.53 -2.29
CA LYS A 21 -43.28 2.27 -1.51
C LYS A 21 -41.97 1.47 -1.55
N ALA A 22 -41.40 1.32 -2.74
CA ALA A 22 -40.14 0.59 -2.96
C ALA A 22 -38.99 1.15 -2.08
N ASN A 23 -39.14 2.40 -1.62
CA ASN A 23 -38.14 3.12 -0.85
C ASN A 23 -38.36 3.04 0.67
N GLY A 24 -39.40 2.36 1.18
CA GLY A 24 -39.71 2.34 2.61
C GLY A 24 -40.02 3.72 3.23
N SER A 25 -40.26 3.75 4.53
CA SER A 25 -40.29 4.97 5.35
C SER A 25 -38.91 5.33 5.89
N ALA A 26 -38.69 6.59 6.25
CA ALA A 26 -37.43 7.04 6.85
C ALA A 26 -37.08 6.24 8.13
N GLN A 27 -38.09 5.90 8.94
CA GLN A 27 -37.90 5.09 10.14
C GLN A 27 -37.42 3.67 9.81
N GLU A 28 -37.95 3.04 8.76
CA GLU A 28 -37.50 1.71 8.31
C GLU A 28 -36.09 1.77 7.74
N GLN A 29 -35.76 2.80 6.96
CA GLN A 29 -34.40 3.00 6.45
C GLN A 29 -33.39 3.15 7.59
N THR A 30 -33.68 3.99 8.59
CA THR A 30 -32.81 4.15 9.77
C THR A 30 -32.69 2.88 10.59
N PHE A 31 -33.78 2.12 10.74
CA PHE A 31 -33.72 0.84 11.45
C PHE A 31 -32.81 -0.16 10.75
N ILE A 32 -32.90 -0.27 9.42
CA ILE A 32 -32.02 -1.15 8.64
C ILE A 32 -30.57 -0.66 8.68
N GLU A 33 -30.34 0.65 8.55
CA GLU A 33 -29.00 1.26 8.67
C GLU A 33 -28.35 0.91 10.02
N ASN A 34 -29.09 1.08 11.12
CA ASN A 34 -28.61 0.73 12.47
C ASN A 34 -28.30 -0.76 12.60
N LEU A 35 -29.14 -1.63 12.05
CA LEU A 35 -28.91 -3.08 12.10
C LEU A 35 -27.65 -3.47 11.31
N ILE A 36 -27.45 -2.85 10.14
CA ILE A 36 -26.25 -3.08 9.32
C ILE A 36 -25.01 -2.58 10.06
N VAL A 37 -25.05 -1.37 10.61
CA VAL A 37 -23.98 -0.81 11.44
C VAL A 37 -23.66 -1.74 12.60
N GLU A 38 -24.66 -2.17 13.37
CA GLU A 38 -24.48 -3.09 14.49
C GLU A 38 -23.87 -4.42 14.03
N SER A 39 -24.33 -4.97 12.90
CA SER A 39 -23.77 -6.22 12.37
C SER A 39 -22.29 -6.08 12.02
N ILE A 40 -21.90 -5.00 11.32
CA ILE A 40 -20.51 -4.72 10.96
C ILE A 40 -19.69 -4.47 12.22
N GLU A 41 -20.25 -3.80 13.21
CA GLU A 41 -19.57 -3.56 14.48
C GLU A 41 -19.31 -4.84 15.27
N ILE A 42 -20.23 -5.82 15.25
CA ILE A 42 -20.05 -7.07 16.00
C ILE A 42 -19.11 -8.04 15.28
N TYR A 43 -19.23 -8.20 13.96
CA TYR A 43 -18.54 -9.27 13.22
C TYR A 43 -17.50 -8.77 12.20
N GLY A 44 -17.45 -7.47 11.92
CA GLY A 44 -16.44 -6.88 11.06
C GLY A 44 -15.07 -6.84 11.73
N GLN A 45 -14.04 -6.61 10.92
CA GLN A 45 -12.66 -6.49 11.37
C GLN A 45 -12.20 -5.04 11.30
N ASP A 46 -11.31 -4.67 12.21
CA ASP A 46 -10.72 -3.32 12.25
C ASP A 46 -9.76 -3.14 11.08
N ILE A 47 -9.96 -2.06 10.34
CA ILE A 47 -9.11 -1.63 9.23
C ILE A 47 -8.72 -0.17 9.44
N TYR A 48 -7.62 0.24 8.82
CA TYR A 48 -7.25 1.65 8.75
C TYR A 48 -7.43 2.15 7.32
N TYR A 49 -8.29 3.14 7.17
CA TYR A 49 -8.49 3.87 5.93
C TYR A 49 -7.51 5.02 5.83
N MET A 50 -6.81 5.15 4.71
CA MET A 50 -5.80 6.18 4.49
C MET A 50 -6.15 6.95 3.20
N PRO A 51 -6.61 8.20 3.32
CA PRO A 51 -6.94 9.02 2.16
C PRO A 51 -5.68 9.48 1.44
N ARG A 52 -5.71 9.40 0.10
CA ARG A 52 -4.62 9.81 -0.78
C ARG A 52 -4.61 11.32 -0.95
N THR A 53 -3.48 11.95 -0.65
CA THR A 53 -3.22 13.34 -0.99
C THR A 53 -2.33 13.40 -2.23
N TYR A 54 -2.77 14.11 -3.28
CA TYR A 54 -1.97 14.30 -4.49
C TYR A 54 -0.90 15.38 -4.28
N VAL A 55 0.34 15.07 -4.68
CA VAL A 55 1.44 16.02 -4.75
C VAL A 55 1.77 16.25 -6.22
N ASN A 56 1.75 17.51 -6.65
CA ASN A 56 2.04 17.93 -8.04
C ASN A 56 1.18 17.22 -9.11
N ARG A 57 -0.14 17.44 -9.07
CA ARG A 57 -1.04 16.97 -10.12
C ARG A 57 -0.95 17.85 -11.36
N ASP A 58 -0.68 17.26 -12.52
CA ASP A 58 -0.85 17.97 -13.79
C ASP A 58 -2.35 18.14 -14.08
N THR A 59 -2.76 19.40 -14.22
CA THR A 59 -4.14 19.76 -14.54
C THR A 59 -4.52 19.52 -16.00
N ILE A 60 -3.55 19.34 -16.90
CA ILE A 60 -3.80 19.17 -18.33
C ILE A 60 -3.95 17.68 -18.69
N LEU A 61 -2.99 16.84 -18.29
CA LEU A 61 -3.03 15.39 -18.55
C LEU A 61 -3.68 14.59 -17.43
N GLY A 62 -3.91 15.19 -16.27
CA GLY A 62 -4.50 14.52 -15.12
C GLY A 62 -3.55 13.54 -14.43
N GLU A 63 -2.28 13.50 -14.83
CA GLU A 63 -1.24 12.66 -14.25
C GLU A 63 -0.86 13.19 -12.86
N VAL A 64 -0.61 12.25 -11.95
CA VAL A 64 -0.15 12.53 -10.60
C VAL A 64 1.26 12.00 -10.51
N GLU A 65 2.22 12.89 -10.25
CA GLU A 65 3.62 12.52 -10.16
C GLU A 65 3.93 11.81 -8.85
N ASN A 66 3.39 12.28 -7.72
CA ASN A 66 3.63 11.69 -6.40
C ASN A 66 2.35 11.63 -5.53
N SER A 67 2.27 10.60 -4.70
CA SER A 67 1.16 10.40 -3.75
C SER A 67 1.68 10.42 -2.32
N ARG A 68 0.88 10.99 -1.41
CA ARG A 68 1.20 11.03 0.01
C ARG A 68 0.03 10.56 0.87
N PHE A 69 0.34 9.77 1.90
CA PHE A 69 -0.60 9.28 2.90
C PHE A 69 -0.14 9.73 4.29
N THR A 70 -0.92 10.59 4.95
CA THR A 70 -0.53 11.22 6.23
C THR A 70 -1.43 10.87 7.40
N GLN A 71 -2.53 10.17 7.14
CA GLN A 71 -3.56 9.88 8.13
C GLN A 71 -3.98 8.43 7.98
N ALA A 72 -4.17 7.76 9.13
CA ALA A 72 -4.78 6.43 9.21
C ALA A 72 -6.00 6.51 10.12
N LEU A 73 -7.19 6.31 9.55
CA LEU A 73 -8.48 6.45 10.22
C LEU A 73 -9.11 5.07 10.41
N GLN A 74 -9.40 4.72 11.66
CA GLN A 74 -9.92 3.40 11.97
C GLN A 74 -11.39 3.28 11.58
N VAL A 75 -11.71 2.25 10.80
CA VAL A 75 -13.07 1.87 10.41
C VAL A 75 -13.21 0.36 10.58
N ARG A 76 -14.44 -0.13 10.73
CA ARG A 76 -14.72 -1.56 10.75
C ARG A 76 -15.34 -2.01 9.44
N ALA A 77 -14.81 -3.09 8.87
CA ALA A 77 -15.23 -3.61 7.57
C ALA A 77 -15.36 -5.14 7.59
N TYR A 78 -16.28 -5.65 6.79
CA TYR A 78 -16.24 -7.03 6.34
C TYR A 78 -15.26 -7.17 5.18
N VAL A 79 -14.60 -8.30 5.13
CA VAL A 79 -13.76 -8.70 4.00
C VAL A 79 -14.53 -9.76 3.25
N ASN A 80 -14.83 -9.50 1.98
CA ASN A 80 -15.38 -10.46 1.06
C ASN A 80 -14.34 -10.73 -0.02
N ASN A 81 -14.03 -12.00 -0.30
CA ASN A 81 -13.15 -12.30 -1.41
C ASN A 81 -13.94 -12.28 -2.72
N VAL A 82 -13.33 -11.81 -3.82
CA VAL A 82 -13.96 -11.80 -5.14
C VAL A 82 -13.92 -13.23 -5.68
N GLU A 83 -14.82 -14.09 -5.20
CA GLU A 83 -15.07 -15.38 -5.84
C GLU A 83 -15.74 -15.12 -7.20
N GLY A 84 -14.89 -15.05 -8.22
CA GLY A 84 -15.30 -15.16 -9.60
C GLY A 84 -15.90 -16.55 -9.84
N TRP A 85 -17.19 -16.56 -10.18
CA TRP A 85 -17.92 -17.65 -10.82
C TRP A 85 -18.26 -18.89 -9.98
N GLU A 86 -19.56 -18.99 -9.67
CA GLU A 86 -20.36 -20.20 -9.50
C GLU A 86 -19.64 -21.46 -8.96
N GLY A 87 -19.72 -21.64 -7.64
CA GLY A 87 -19.97 -22.97 -7.10
C GLY A 87 -18.81 -23.96 -7.18
N GLN A 88 -17.75 -23.70 -6.41
CA GLN A 88 -17.02 -24.77 -5.74
C GLN A 88 -16.52 -24.25 -4.39
N GLY A 89 -17.41 -24.33 -3.41
CA GLY A 89 -17.07 -24.10 -2.02
C GLY A 89 -16.08 -25.15 -1.54
N GLU A 90 -14.82 -24.75 -1.44
CA GLU A 90 -13.86 -25.37 -0.53
C GLU A 90 -13.46 -24.32 0.51
N LEU A 91 -14.44 -24.06 1.38
CA LEU A 91 -14.50 -23.00 2.38
C LEU A 91 -13.39 -23.03 3.45
N LEU A 92 -12.59 -24.10 3.56
CA LEU A 92 -11.55 -24.26 4.57
C LEU A 92 -10.50 -25.29 4.11
N SER A 93 -9.39 -24.84 3.52
CA SER A 93 -8.18 -25.67 3.47
C SER A 93 -7.50 -25.64 4.84
N LYS A 94 -7.03 -26.81 5.30
CA LYS A 94 -6.45 -27.13 6.63
C LYS A 94 -5.22 -26.28 7.04
N PHE A 95 -4.87 -25.23 6.29
CA PHE A 95 -3.63 -24.45 6.45
C PHE A 95 -3.80 -22.92 6.44
N GLY A 96 -5.01 -22.38 6.55
CA GLY A 96 -5.24 -20.93 6.76
C GLY A 96 -5.67 -20.16 5.51
N VAL A 97 -6.05 -18.89 5.72
CA VAL A 97 -6.53 -17.95 4.70
C VAL A 97 -5.41 -17.69 3.69
N ARG A 98 -5.58 -18.14 2.44
CA ARG A 98 -4.79 -17.62 1.31
C ARG A 98 -5.44 -16.32 0.86
N ILE A 99 -4.67 -15.24 0.86
CA ILE A 99 -5.07 -13.94 0.34
C ILE A 99 -4.69 -13.97 -1.13
N GLU A 100 -5.68 -13.86 -2.01
CA GLU A 100 -5.44 -13.47 -3.40
C GLU A 100 -5.12 -11.96 -3.43
N ASP A 101 -4.42 -11.51 -4.46
CA ASP A 101 -4.03 -10.10 -4.62
C ASP A 101 -5.23 -9.14 -4.80
N LYS A 102 -6.47 -9.64 -4.74
CA LYS A 102 -7.71 -8.87 -4.85
C LYS A 102 -8.65 -9.20 -3.70
N THR A 103 -9.30 -8.19 -3.11
CA THR A 103 -10.29 -8.38 -2.05
C THR A 103 -11.29 -7.23 -2.04
N THR A 104 -12.51 -7.48 -1.55
CA THR A 104 -13.55 -6.46 -1.42
C THR A 104 -13.80 -6.13 0.05
N PHE A 105 -13.57 -4.88 0.42
CA PHE A 105 -13.92 -4.37 1.75
C PHE A 105 -15.33 -3.78 1.72
N VAL A 106 -16.15 -4.19 2.68
CA VAL A 106 -17.53 -3.71 2.83
C VAL A 106 -17.69 -3.06 4.20
N PHE A 107 -17.98 -1.76 4.23
CA PHE A 107 -18.18 -1.00 5.47
C PHE A 107 -19.40 -0.09 5.40
N SER A 108 -19.93 0.31 6.55
CA SER A 108 -21.13 1.15 6.63
C SER A 108 -20.85 2.57 6.13
N ARG A 109 -21.80 3.13 5.39
CA ARG A 109 -21.71 4.53 4.92
C ARG A 109 -21.73 5.52 6.08
N GLU A 110 -22.59 5.30 7.08
CA GLU A 110 -22.70 6.17 8.25
C GLU A 110 -21.38 6.19 9.04
N LYS A 111 -20.79 5.00 9.25
CA LYS A 111 -19.52 4.89 9.97
C LYS A 111 -18.38 5.52 9.18
N PHE A 112 -18.33 5.31 7.87
CA PHE A 112 -17.38 6.00 7.00
C PHE A 112 -17.50 7.52 7.11
N THR A 113 -18.71 8.07 7.07
CA THR A 113 -18.90 9.52 7.20
C THR A 113 -18.35 10.03 8.53
N SER A 114 -18.75 9.42 9.65
CA SER A 114 -18.32 9.87 10.98
C SER A 114 -16.83 9.66 11.29
N ALA A 115 -16.22 8.63 10.71
CA ALA A 115 -14.84 8.23 11.01
C ALA A 115 -13.83 8.83 10.02
N VAL A 116 -14.21 8.98 8.75
CA VAL A 116 -13.33 9.39 7.65
C VAL A 116 -13.74 10.73 7.08
N ASP A 117 -14.91 10.82 6.46
CA ASP A 117 -15.38 12.01 5.71
C ASP A 117 -15.34 13.28 6.58
N ASP A 118 -15.85 13.20 7.82
CA ASP A 118 -15.86 14.33 8.75
C ASP A 118 -14.46 14.70 9.30
N ASN A 119 -13.46 13.82 9.17
CA ASN A 119 -12.14 13.92 9.82
C ASN A 119 -10.97 14.07 8.84
N ALA A 120 -11.19 13.88 7.54
CA ALA A 120 -10.18 13.98 6.49
C ALA A 120 -10.69 14.80 5.31
N VAL A 121 -9.76 15.41 4.58
CA VAL A 121 -10.09 16.08 3.31
C VAL A 121 -9.98 15.03 2.21
N LEU A 122 -11.12 14.60 1.68
CA LEU A 122 -11.19 13.64 0.59
C LEU A 122 -11.07 14.34 -0.78
N ASN A 123 -10.57 13.62 -1.78
CA ASN A 123 -10.50 14.15 -3.15
C ASN A 123 -11.90 14.32 -3.75
N VAL A 124 -12.80 13.38 -3.45
CA VAL A 124 -14.24 13.50 -3.68
C VAL A 124 -14.95 13.28 -2.35
N GLU A 125 -15.60 14.35 -1.87
CA GLU A 125 -16.33 14.34 -0.61
C GLU A 125 -17.52 13.38 -0.64
N GLY A 126 -17.82 12.74 0.50
CA GLY A 126 -19.02 11.94 0.70
C GLY A 126 -18.92 10.49 0.25
N ARG A 127 -17.74 10.03 -0.21
CA ARG A 127 -17.51 8.63 -0.58
C ARG A 127 -16.02 8.24 -0.46
N PRO A 128 -15.72 6.93 -0.33
CA PRO A 128 -14.37 6.44 -0.54
C PRO A 128 -13.88 6.78 -1.95
N ASN A 129 -12.60 7.16 -2.10
CA ASN A 129 -12.01 7.44 -3.42
C ASN A 129 -11.23 6.25 -3.95
N GLU A 130 -11.20 6.14 -5.28
CA GLU A 130 -10.26 5.25 -5.95
C GLU A 130 -8.82 5.75 -5.75
N GLY A 131 -7.90 4.82 -5.49
CA GLY A 131 -6.50 5.08 -5.15
C GLY A 131 -6.23 5.38 -3.67
N ASP A 132 -7.25 5.43 -2.81
CA ASP A 132 -7.07 5.45 -1.36
C ASP A 132 -6.62 4.07 -0.86
N LEU A 133 -5.91 4.03 0.28
CA LEU A 133 -5.34 2.80 0.81
C LEU A 133 -6.10 2.29 2.03
N ILE A 134 -6.16 0.96 2.16
CA ILE A 134 -6.71 0.25 3.31
C ILE A 134 -5.62 -0.64 3.89
N TRP A 135 -5.20 -0.35 5.12
CA TRP A 135 -4.33 -1.23 5.88
C TRP A 135 -5.17 -2.24 6.65
N PHE A 136 -4.83 -3.52 6.50
CA PHE A 136 -5.47 -4.62 7.21
C PHE A 136 -4.53 -5.21 8.28
N PRO A 137 -4.72 -4.87 9.57
CA PRO A 137 -3.82 -5.29 10.64
C PRO A 137 -3.74 -6.80 10.84
N ALA A 138 -4.81 -7.54 10.54
CA ALA A 138 -4.88 -8.98 10.75
C ALA A 138 -3.91 -9.75 9.83
N THR A 139 -3.68 -9.24 8.62
CA THR A 139 -2.82 -9.88 7.62
C THR A 139 -1.54 -9.10 7.33
N LYS A 140 -1.42 -7.88 7.87
CA LYS A 140 -0.30 -6.97 7.65
C LYS A 140 -0.08 -6.65 6.16
N HIS A 141 -1.17 -6.51 5.42
CA HIS A 141 -1.15 -6.11 4.01
C HIS A 141 -1.85 -4.78 3.81
N LEU A 142 -1.33 -4.04 2.83
CA LEU A 142 -1.85 -2.77 2.36
C LEU A 142 -2.59 -3.01 1.03
N PHE A 143 -3.79 -2.49 0.92
CA PHE A 143 -4.63 -2.63 -0.28
C PHE A 143 -4.96 -1.27 -0.86
N GLU A 144 -4.94 -1.15 -2.19
CA GLU A 144 -5.38 0.03 -2.92
C GLU A 144 -6.80 -0.17 -3.45
N ILE A 145 -7.66 0.83 -3.27
CA ILE A 145 -9.03 0.82 -3.79
C ILE A 145 -8.99 1.07 -5.30
N GLN A 146 -9.30 0.06 -6.10
CA GLN A 146 -9.39 0.19 -7.56
C GLN A 146 -10.75 0.73 -8.00
N PHE A 147 -11.82 0.28 -7.33
CA PHE A 147 -13.18 0.65 -7.70
C PHE A 147 -14.10 0.68 -6.49
N VAL A 148 -14.92 1.73 -6.42
CA VAL A 148 -15.95 1.88 -5.38
C VAL A 148 -17.31 1.70 -6.02
N GLU A 149 -18.02 0.64 -5.64
CA GLU A 149 -19.36 0.38 -6.15
C GLU A 149 -20.35 1.32 -5.48
N ALA A 150 -20.65 2.42 -6.17
CA ALA A 150 -21.57 3.43 -5.68
C ALA A 150 -23.04 3.05 -5.88
N GLU A 151 -23.35 2.31 -6.96
CA GLU A 151 -24.72 2.04 -7.39
C GLU A 151 -25.03 0.60 -7.77
N ARG A 152 -25.97 -0.02 -7.03
CA ARG A 152 -26.58 -1.31 -7.39
C ARG A 152 -27.96 -1.08 -8.03
N PRO A 153 -28.34 -1.86 -9.07
CA PRO A 153 -29.63 -1.68 -9.76
C PRO A 153 -30.88 -1.82 -8.88
N PHE A 154 -30.75 -2.46 -7.70
CA PHE A 154 -31.84 -2.61 -6.75
C PHE A 154 -31.34 -2.39 -5.32
N TYR A 155 -31.85 -1.35 -4.67
CA TYR A 155 -31.59 -1.06 -3.26
C TYR A 155 -32.73 -1.54 -2.38
N GLN A 156 -32.38 -2.19 -1.27
CA GLN A 156 -33.34 -2.43 -0.20
C GLN A 156 -33.79 -1.07 0.35
N LEU A 157 -35.09 -0.79 0.30
CA LEU A 157 -35.67 0.49 0.71
C LEU A 157 -35.08 1.72 -0.02
N GLY A 158 -34.58 1.56 -1.25
CA GLY A 158 -34.17 2.69 -2.09
C GLY A 158 -32.93 3.46 -1.63
N LYS A 159 -32.16 2.94 -0.65
CA LYS A 159 -30.89 3.53 -0.18
C LYS A 159 -29.81 2.46 -0.08
N GLY A 160 -28.58 2.81 -0.45
CA GLY A 160 -27.38 2.02 -0.16
C GLY A 160 -26.88 2.32 1.25
N PHE A 161 -26.74 1.30 2.10
CA PHE A 161 -26.28 1.45 3.48
C PHE A 161 -24.79 1.09 3.67
N VAL A 162 -24.18 0.46 2.66
CA VAL A 162 -22.78 0.04 2.67
C VAL A 162 -22.02 0.63 1.48
N TRP A 163 -20.71 0.77 1.66
CA TRP A 163 -19.74 0.93 0.59
C TRP A 163 -19.10 -0.41 0.30
N GLU A 164 -19.01 -0.79 -0.96
CA GLU A 164 -18.28 -1.97 -1.42
C GLU A 164 -17.06 -1.48 -2.23
N CYS A 165 -15.87 -1.66 -1.67
CA CYS A 165 -14.61 -1.21 -2.28
C CYS A 165 -13.84 -2.42 -2.78
N GLN A 166 -13.71 -2.55 -4.10
CA GLN A 166 -12.86 -3.56 -4.72
C GLN A 166 -11.42 -3.07 -4.66
N CYS A 167 -10.58 -3.85 -4.00
CA CYS A 167 -9.21 -3.47 -3.71
C CYS A 167 -8.23 -4.51 -4.24
N GLU A 168 -7.02 -4.07 -4.54
CA GLU A 168 -5.90 -4.92 -4.92
C GLU A 168 -4.72 -4.69 -3.98
N LEU A 169 -3.81 -5.66 -3.88
CA LEU A 169 -2.60 -5.51 -3.06
C LEU A 169 -1.79 -4.32 -3.55
N PHE A 170 -1.50 -3.38 -2.65
CA PHE A 170 -0.76 -2.17 -3.00
C PHE A 170 0.71 -2.52 -3.31
N GLN A 171 1.20 -1.97 -4.41
CA GLN A 171 2.61 -2.05 -4.80
C GLN A 171 3.27 -0.71 -4.50
N TYR A 172 4.27 -0.75 -3.62
CA TYR A 172 5.03 0.45 -3.25
C TYR A 172 5.88 0.92 -4.44
N SER A 173 5.76 2.20 -4.78
CA SER A 173 6.46 2.87 -5.87
C SER A 173 6.92 4.28 -5.43
N ASP A 174 7.62 4.35 -4.30
CA ASP A 174 8.19 5.58 -3.71
C ASP A 174 7.15 6.59 -3.18
N GLU A 175 5.94 6.13 -2.81
CA GLU A 175 4.98 6.97 -2.09
C GLU A 175 5.45 7.29 -0.66
N ALA A 176 5.11 8.49 -0.18
CA ALA A 176 5.41 8.88 1.20
C ALA A 176 4.27 8.46 2.14
N ILE A 177 4.57 7.60 3.12
CA ILE A 177 3.59 7.03 4.05
C ILE A 177 3.98 7.42 5.49
N ASP A 178 3.39 8.51 5.98
CA ASP A 178 3.66 9.09 7.30
C ASP A 178 2.37 9.12 8.14
N THR A 179 1.84 7.96 8.51
CA THR A 179 0.54 7.86 9.18
C THR A 179 0.62 7.95 10.70
N GLY A 180 1.81 7.74 11.27
CA GLY A 180 2.03 7.65 12.72
C GLY A 180 1.74 6.27 13.31
N VAL A 181 1.33 5.30 12.47
CA VAL A 181 1.15 3.90 12.86
C VAL A 181 2.41 3.13 12.46
N ALA A 182 3.18 2.68 13.44
CA ALA A 182 4.50 2.08 13.22
C ALA A 182 4.52 0.89 12.24
N ASP A 183 3.46 0.07 12.22
CA ASP A 183 3.37 -1.06 11.28
C ASP A 183 3.12 -0.60 9.83
N ILE A 184 2.42 0.53 9.63
CA ILE A 184 2.12 1.10 8.31
C ILE A 184 3.35 1.85 7.80
N ASP A 185 3.92 2.73 8.62
CA ASP A 185 5.11 3.51 8.29
C ASP A 185 6.33 2.58 8.09
N GLY A 186 6.34 1.42 8.76
CA GLY A 186 7.35 0.38 8.56
C GLY A 186 7.35 -0.26 7.17
N ILE A 187 6.28 -0.12 6.39
CA ILE A 187 6.22 -0.60 5.00
C ILE A 187 7.18 0.21 4.13
N GLU A 188 7.19 1.54 4.27
CA GLU A 188 8.16 2.40 3.58
C GLU A 188 9.58 1.95 3.92
N ALA A 189 9.89 1.75 5.20
CA ALA A 189 11.21 1.28 5.62
C ALA A 189 11.56 -0.11 5.04
N ALA A 190 10.60 -1.01 4.95
CA ALA A 190 10.80 -2.37 4.44
C ALA A 190 11.14 -2.37 2.95
N PHE A 191 10.39 -1.61 2.15
CA PHE A 191 10.54 -1.56 0.69
C PHE A 191 11.51 -0.47 0.20
N ALA A 192 11.94 0.45 1.06
CA ALA A 192 12.93 1.46 0.71
C ALA A 192 14.27 0.82 0.31
N ASN A 193 14.80 1.27 -0.81
CA ASN A 193 16.14 0.89 -1.23
C ASN A 193 17.18 1.46 -0.26
N ALA A 194 18.06 0.59 0.24
CA ALA A 194 19.05 0.96 1.24
C ALA A 194 20.48 0.84 0.72
N ILE A 195 21.30 1.78 1.16
CA ILE A 195 22.73 1.80 0.87
C ILE A 195 23.52 1.44 2.11
N THR A 196 24.57 0.66 1.91
CA THR A 196 25.50 0.28 2.97
C THR A 196 26.66 1.28 3.06
N VAL A 197 26.82 1.88 4.25
CA VAL A 197 27.97 2.68 4.66
C VAL A 197 28.88 1.80 5.52
N ASN A 198 30.14 1.65 5.12
CA ASN A 198 31.14 0.91 5.89
C ASN A 198 31.95 1.88 6.76
N PHE A 199 32.16 1.53 8.02
CA PHE A 199 32.86 2.37 8.98
C PHE A 199 34.26 1.85 9.35
N ALA A 200 35.15 2.81 9.62
CA ALA A 200 36.47 2.54 10.19
C ALA A 200 36.35 2.00 11.63
N ALA A 201 37.40 1.34 12.11
CA ALA A 201 37.47 0.94 13.50
C ALA A 201 37.59 2.16 14.43
N GLY A 202 37.05 2.04 15.65
CA GLY A 202 37.18 3.07 16.70
C GLY A 202 35.98 3.99 16.89
N GLY A 203 34.82 3.68 16.30
CA GLY A 203 33.57 4.37 16.62
C GLY A 203 33.02 4.03 18.00
N THR A 204 31.97 4.74 18.40
CA THR A 204 31.32 4.62 19.71
C THR A 204 29.83 4.39 19.57
N GLY A 205 29.25 3.60 20.48
CA GLY A 205 27.81 3.31 20.49
C GLY A 205 27.34 2.42 19.33
N THR A 206 26.04 2.16 19.30
CA THR A 206 25.36 1.37 18.27
C THR A 206 24.19 2.16 17.72
N PHE A 207 24.03 2.19 16.41
CA PHE A 207 22.86 2.82 15.80
C PHE A 207 21.58 2.03 16.12
N THR A 208 20.48 2.73 16.30
CA THR A 208 19.14 2.17 16.50
C THR A 208 18.34 2.27 15.19
N VAL A 209 17.65 1.19 14.82
CA VAL A 209 16.79 1.18 13.62
C VAL A 209 15.70 2.25 13.73
N GLY A 210 15.43 2.96 12.62
CA GLY A 210 14.49 4.07 12.54
C GLY A 210 15.01 5.40 13.10
N GLU A 211 16.28 5.48 13.52
CA GLU A 211 16.85 6.77 13.93
C GLU A 211 17.40 7.56 12.73
N VAL A 212 17.36 8.88 12.85
CA VAL A 212 18.06 9.77 11.91
C VAL A 212 19.54 9.81 12.26
N VAL A 213 20.39 9.63 11.25
CA VAL A 213 21.84 9.85 11.32
C VAL A 213 22.22 11.09 10.52
N ALA A 214 23.21 11.83 11.01
CA ALA A 214 23.72 13.03 10.36
C ALA A 214 25.23 12.95 10.12
N GLY A 215 25.66 13.30 8.91
CA GLY A 215 27.07 13.46 8.54
C GLY A 215 27.61 14.80 9.05
N GLY A 216 28.71 14.77 9.79
CA GLY A 216 29.28 15.97 10.43
C GLY A 216 29.86 16.99 9.45
N THR A 217 30.30 16.58 8.25
CA THR A 217 30.88 17.48 7.25
C THR A 217 29.89 17.75 6.12
N SER A 218 29.20 16.71 5.64
CA SER A 218 28.25 16.80 4.53
C SER A 218 26.90 17.41 4.93
N ASN A 219 26.55 17.39 6.22
CA ASN A 219 25.20 17.67 6.74
C ASN A 219 24.11 16.78 6.10
N VAL A 220 24.49 15.66 5.49
CA VAL A 220 23.55 14.69 4.95
C VAL A 220 22.86 13.99 6.09
N THR A 221 21.54 13.91 6.00
CA THR A 221 20.67 13.18 6.90
C THR A 221 20.19 11.91 6.21
N ALA A 222 20.08 10.83 6.97
CA ALA A 222 19.54 9.56 6.50
C ALA A 222 18.87 8.82 7.65
N GLU A 223 18.03 7.84 7.35
CA GLU A 223 17.40 6.98 8.35
C GLU A 223 18.05 5.59 8.38
N VAL A 224 18.18 5.02 9.57
CA VAL A 224 18.84 3.72 9.78
C VAL A 224 17.87 2.58 9.50
N LYS A 225 18.14 1.78 8.45
CA LYS A 225 17.43 0.53 8.19
C LYS A 225 17.95 -0.63 9.05
N ALA A 226 19.28 -0.77 9.12
CA ALA A 226 19.92 -1.80 9.90
C ALA A 226 21.36 -1.43 10.26
N TRP A 227 21.85 -1.98 11.37
CA TRP A 227 23.24 -1.83 11.82
C TRP A 227 23.85 -3.18 12.16
N ASN A 228 24.99 -3.49 11.54
CA ASN A 228 25.82 -4.63 11.87
C ASN A 228 27.10 -4.13 12.57
N SER A 229 27.16 -4.32 13.88
CA SER A 229 28.30 -3.89 14.71
C SER A 229 29.58 -4.72 14.49
N THR A 230 29.44 -5.97 14.07
CA THR A 230 30.58 -6.88 13.80
C THR A 230 31.34 -6.40 12.56
N ASP A 231 30.60 -6.18 11.47
CA ASP A 231 31.16 -5.76 10.19
C ASP A 231 31.28 -4.24 10.07
N ARG A 232 30.70 -3.50 11.01
CA ARG A 232 30.63 -2.02 11.05
C ARG A 232 29.94 -1.45 9.82
N GLN A 233 28.80 -2.04 9.49
CA GLN A 233 28.00 -1.71 8.31
C GLN A 233 26.67 -1.11 8.74
N LEU A 234 26.40 0.09 8.26
CA LEU A 234 25.12 0.76 8.44
C LEU A 234 24.37 0.76 7.12
N GLN A 235 23.16 0.22 7.12
CA GLN A 235 22.24 0.35 6.01
C GLN A 235 21.35 1.57 6.25
N VAL A 236 21.30 2.47 5.28
CA VAL A 236 20.54 3.72 5.37
C VAL A 236 19.66 3.96 4.15
N TYR A 237 18.51 4.60 4.38
CA TYR A 237 17.53 5.01 3.36
C TYR A 237 17.08 6.47 3.62
N ASN A 238 16.18 7.01 2.80
CA ASN A 238 15.64 8.38 2.91
C ASN A 238 16.73 9.45 3.11
N ARG A 239 17.76 9.41 2.25
CA ARG A 239 18.89 10.31 2.36
C ARG A 239 18.64 11.64 1.69
N SER A 240 19.08 12.73 2.31
CA SER A 240 19.09 14.06 1.70
C SER A 240 20.25 14.31 0.73
N GLY A 241 21.22 13.39 0.65
CA GLY A 241 22.37 13.52 -0.23
C GLY A 241 23.37 12.36 -0.12
N ILE A 242 24.64 12.67 -0.42
CA ILE A 242 25.76 11.72 -0.40
C ILE A 242 26.72 12.08 0.75
N PHE A 243 26.99 11.12 1.63
CA PHE A 243 27.99 11.29 2.68
C PHE A 243 29.39 11.51 2.09
N THR A 244 30.12 12.43 2.68
CA THR A 244 31.55 12.66 2.41
C THR A 244 32.40 11.64 3.15
N ILE A 245 33.49 11.19 2.53
CA ILE A 245 34.40 10.22 3.13
C ILE A 245 35.80 10.83 3.24
N PRO A 246 36.47 10.77 4.41
CA PRO A 246 35.94 10.32 5.69
C PRO A 246 35.12 11.42 6.37
N GLU A 247 34.03 11.04 7.04
CA GLU A 247 33.30 11.94 7.95
C GLU A 247 32.74 11.20 9.16
N THR A 248 32.43 11.92 10.24
CA THR A 248 31.76 11.33 11.40
C THR A 248 30.25 11.33 11.16
N VAL A 249 29.65 10.14 11.15
CA VAL A 249 28.20 9.95 11.10
C VAL A 249 27.69 9.74 12.52
N THR A 250 26.74 10.58 12.95
CA THR A 250 26.21 10.61 14.32
C THR A 250 24.72 10.28 14.36
N GLY A 251 24.33 9.28 15.16
CA GLY A 251 22.94 8.96 15.46
C GLY A 251 22.31 10.01 16.37
N GLN A 252 21.20 10.61 15.93
CA GLN A 252 20.56 11.71 16.66
C GLN A 252 19.85 11.24 17.94
N THR A 253 19.51 9.95 18.03
CA THR A 253 18.84 9.38 19.21
C THR A 253 19.81 8.57 20.06
N SER A 254 20.59 7.69 19.44
CA SER A 254 21.52 6.80 20.13
C SER A 254 22.80 7.50 20.58
N GLY A 255 23.17 8.63 19.95
CA GLY A 255 24.47 9.27 20.13
C GLY A 255 25.63 8.45 19.59
N ALA A 256 25.37 7.38 18.83
CA ALA A 256 26.42 6.57 18.20
C ALA A 256 27.19 7.43 17.20
N ALA A 257 28.52 7.34 17.23
CA ALA A 257 29.39 8.14 16.37
C ALA A 257 30.47 7.26 15.75
N TRP A 258 30.46 7.17 14.42
CA TRP A 258 31.37 6.33 13.65
C TRP A 258 31.95 7.10 12.46
N THR A 259 33.22 6.84 12.10
CA THR A 259 33.89 7.50 10.98
C THR A 259 33.72 6.69 9.69
N SER A 260 33.07 7.28 8.68
CA SER A 260 32.82 6.64 7.38
C SER A 260 34.14 6.30 6.69
N ALA A 261 34.22 5.11 6.09
CA ALA A 261 35.41 4.60 5.41
C ALA A 261 35.17 4.31 3.94
N SER A 262 34.03 3.69 3.61
CA SER A 262 33.62 3.51 2.22
C SER A 262 32.10 3.51 2.10
N TYR A 263 31.65 3.77 0.89
CA TYR A 263 30.25 3.97 0.56
C TYR A 263 30.01 3.39 -0.84
N ASN A 264 28.96 2.61 -1.01
CA ASN A 264 28.63 2.00 -2.30
C ASN A 264 27.22 2.38 -2.73
N THR A 265 27.10 3.29 -3.70
CA THR A 265 25.80 3.71 -4.24
C THR A 265 25.18 2.73 -5.23
N LEU A 266 25.98 1.82 -5.77
CA LEU A 266 25.57 0.88 -6.84
C LEU A 266 24.95 -0.40 -6.25
N ASN A 267 25.31 -0.76 -5.03
CA ASN A 267 24.70 -1.86 -4.29
C ASN A 267 23.55 -1.35 -3.40
N ASN A 268 22.56 -0.74 -4.06
CA ASN A 268 21.31 -0.30 -3.44
C ASN A 268 20.34 -1.47 -3.52
N VAL A 269 20.27 -2.27 -2.46
CA VAL A 269 19.38 -3.45 -2.42
C VAL A 269 18.21 -3.16 -1.50
N ASN A 270 17.02 -3.48 -1.98
CA ASN A 270 15.86 -3.65 -1.12
C ASN A 270 15.99 -5.02 -0.43
N THR A 271 16.13 -5.03 0.89
CA THR A 271 16.25 -6.30 1.65
C THR A 271 15.01 -7.19 1.56
N ALA A 272 13.86 -6.63 1.15
CA ALA A 272 12.62 -7.36 0.93
C ALA A 272 12.43 -7.81 -0.54
N ASP A 273 13.22 -7.28 -1.48
CA ASP A 273 13.18 -7.67 -2.88
C ASP A 273 14.30 -8.67 -3.20
N SER A 274 13.92 -9.86 -3.67
CA SER A 274 14.86 -10.92 -4.03
C SER A 274 15.39 -10.82 -5.47
N VAL A 275 14.92 -9.85 -6.27
CA VAL A 275 15.28 -9.75 -7.70
C VAL A 275 16.23 -8.60 -8.04
N ASP A 276 16.69 -7.81 -7.07
CA ASP A 276 17.66 -6.74 -7.27
C ASP A 276 19.03 -7.29 -7.72
N ALA A 277 19.35 -7.20 -9.01
CA ALA A 277 20.58 -7.72 -9.61
C ALA A 277 21.53 -6.63 -10.14
N ASN A 278 21.23 -5.35 -9.88
CA ASN A 278 21.95 -4.20 -10.46
C ASN A 278 23.46 -4.26 -10.20
N PHE A 279 23.88 -4.56 -8.96
CA PHE A 279 25.30 -4.69 -8.62
C PHE A 279 25.99 -5.86 -9.37
N GLY A 280 25.25 -6.94 -9.60
CA GLY A 280 25.73 -8.09 -10.38
C GLY A 280 25.92 -7.72 -11.85
N PHE A 281 24.99 -6.97 -12.44
CA PHE A 281 25.13 -6.46 -13.81
C PHE A 281 26.31 -5.50 -13.93
N GLU A 282 26.43 -4.49 -13.07
CA GLU A 282 27.56 -3.54 -13.09
C GLU A 282 28.93 -4.23 -12.97
N THR A 283 29.02 -5.31 -12.18
CA THR A 283 30.27 -6.08 -12.03
C THR A 283 30.55 -6.95 -13.26
N ALA A 284 29.50 -7.48 -13.90
CA ALA A 284 29.61 -8.35 -15.06
C ALA A 284 29.76 -7.57 -16.38
N ASP A 285 29.38 -6.29 -16.42
CA ASP A 285 29.40 -5.46 -17.63
C ASP A 285 30.78 -5.41 -18.30
N ASP A 286 31.85 -5.35 -17.51
CA ASP A 286 33.24 -5.37 -17.99
C ASP A 286 33.61 -6.68 -18.73
N ASP A 287 32.93 -7.79 -18.41
CA ASP A 287 33.13 -9.10 -19.02
C ASP A 287 32.14 -9.39 -20.18
N ILE A 288 31.10 -8.56 -20.36
CA ILE A 288 30.06 -8.76 -21.39
C ILE A 288 30.56 -8.38 -22.80
N ILE A 289 31.45 -7.37 -22.91
CA ILE A 289 32.00 -6.94 -24.20
C ILE A 289 33.53 -6.96 -24.17
N ASP A 290 34.10 -8.03 -24.72
CA ASP A 290 35.54 -8.20 -24.88
C ASP A 290 36.09 -7.36 -26.04
N PHE A 291 36.76 -6.24 -25.71
CA PHE A 291 37.48 -5.40 -26.67
C PHE A 291 38.98 -5.73 -26.77
N THR A 292 39.44 -6.83 -26.17
CA THR A 292 40.87 -7.19 -26.17
C THR A 292 41.33 -7.80 -27.49
N GLU A 293 40.40 -8.30 -28.32
CA GLU A 293 40.70 -8.73 -29.67
C GLU A 293 40.75 -7.53 -30.64
N GLY A 294 41.93 -7.30 -31.21
CA GLY A 294 42.16 -6.29 -32.23
C GLY A 294 41.35 -6.58 -33.50
N ASN A 295 40.22 -5.86 -33.64
CA ASN A 295 39.30 -5.86 -34.78
C ASN A 295 38.46 -7.15 -34.95
N PRO A 296 37.24 -7.20 -34.40
CA PRO A 296 36.31 -8.31 -34.57
C PRO A 296 35.68 -8.39 -35.99
N PHE A 297 35.92 -7.41 -36.85
CA PHE A 297 35.39 -7.33 -38.22
C PHE A 297 36.44 -7.63 -39.31
N GLY A 298 37.57 -8.23 -38.92
CA GLY A 298 38.56 -8.83 -39.84
C GLY A 298 39.73 -7.91 -40.19
N SER A 299 40.91 -8.49 -40.40
CA SER A 299 42.13 -7.74 -40.73
C SER A 299 41.95 -6.97 -42.05
N ILE A 300 42.38 -5.70 -42.09
CA ILE A 300 42.62 -5.00 -43.37
C ILE A 300 43.47 -5.90 -44.26
N GLY A 301 42.90 -6.30 -45.41
CA GLY A 301 43.56 -7.17 -46.37
C GLY A 301 44.95 -6.63 -46.70
N SER A 302 45.94 -7.51 -46.63
CA SER A 302 47.32 -7.23 -46.99
C SER A 302 47.38 -6.46 -48.32
N THR A 303 47.95 -5.26 -48.31
CA THR A 303 48.21 -4.47 -49.53
C THR A 303 49.42 -5.00 -50.32
N THR A 304 49.74 -6.30 -50.19
CA THR A 304 50.84 -6.96 -50.92
C THR A 304 50.37 -8.24 -51.61
N ASP A 305 49.23 -8.19 -52.29
CA ASP A 305 48.97 -9.08 -53.42
C ASP A 305 49.55 -8.44 -54.69
N THR A 306 50.68 -8.97 -55.16
CA THR A 306 51.31 -8.62 -56.44
C THR A 306 50.97 -9.63 -57.54
N THR A 307 49.83 -10.32 -57.44
CA THR A 307 49.33 -11.23 -58.46
C THR A 307 47.91 -10.89 -58.93
N ILE A 308 47.76 -9.71 -59.57
CA ILE A 308 47.27 -9.46 -60.95
C ILE A 308 47.22 -7.95 -61.19
#